data_AF-A0A430QAT3-F1
#
_entry.id   AF-A0A430QAT3-F1
#
_cell.length_a   1.000
_cell.length_b   1.000
_cell.length_c   1.000
_cell.angle_alpha   90.00
_cell.angle_beta   90.00
_cell.angle_gamma   90.00
#
_symmetry.space_group_name_H-M   'P 1'
#
loop_
_entity.id
_entity.type
_entity.pdbx_description
1 polymer ?
#
loop_
_entity_poly.entity_id
_entity_poly.type
_entity_poly.pdbx_seq_one_letter_code
_entity_poly.pdbx_strand_id
1 'polypeptide(L)'
;MGYEVPLTVMTVFWLLVGCGGPLIVPKGPNRPLIQLMLATSSVFCYLFWLMSSMAQVNPLFGPILHRDTIRILQREWEVSFALQIISFLAN
;
A
#
# COMPACT_ATOMS: atom_id res chain seq x y z
N MET A 1 -15.80 -0.88 3.47
CA MET A 1 -15.57 -0.33 2.11
C MET A 1 -14.25 0.43 1.91
N GLY A 2 -13.46 0.78 2.94
CA GLY A 2 -12.25 1.63 2.74
C GLY A 2 -10.99 0.88 2.29
N TYR A 3 -10.61 -0.17 3.00
CA TYR A 3 -9.36 -0.92 2.76
C TYR A 3 -9.51 -2.07 1.72
N GLU A 4 -10.75 -2.52 1.52
CA GLU A 4 -11.08 -3.62 0.61
C GLU A 4 -10.69 -3.30 -0.85
N VAL A 5 -10.93 -2.07 -1.30
CA VAL A 5 -10.62 -1.64 -2.67
C VAL A 5 -9.12 -1.67 -2.95
N PRO A 6 -8.25 -1.04 -2.13
CA PRO A 6 -6.79 -1.18 -2.28
C PRO A 6 -6.31 -2.63 -2.26
N LEU A 7 -6.82 -3.45 -1.34
CA LEU A 7 -6.50 -4.87 -1.25
C LEU A 7 -6.79 -5.59 -2.57
N THR A 8 -8.03 -5.52 -3.05
CA THR A 8 -8.42 -6.24 -4.27
C THR A 8 -7.61 -5.79 -5.48
N VAL A 9 -7.43 -4.48 -5.67
CA VAL A 9 -6.68 -3.93 -6.81
C VAL A 9 -5.22 -4.37 -6.79
N MET A 10 -4.55 -4.28 -5.64
CA MET A 10 -3.13 -4.63 -5.52
C MET A 10 -2.90 -6.14 -5.63
N THR A 11 -3.78 -6.97 -5.07
CA THR A 11 -3.71 -8.43 -5.22
C THR A 11 -3.89 -8.84 -6.67
N VAL A 12 -4.88 -8.29 -7.39
CA VAL A 12 -5.10 -8.61 -8.81
C VAL A 12 -3.92 -8.12 -9.67
N PHE A 13 -3.43 -6.91 -9.41
CA PHE A 13 -2.28 -6.35 -10.15
C PHE A 13 -1.05 -7.26 -10.03
N TRP A 14 -0.63 -7.60 -8.82
CA TRP A 14 0.57 -8.42 -8.62
C TRP A 14 0.37 -9.88 -9.05
N LEU A 15 -0.84 -10.42 -8.94
CA LEU A 15 -1.18 -11.73 -9.50
C LEU A 15 -1.05 -11.74 -11.03
N LEU A 16 -1.50 -10.70 -11.72
CA LEU A 16 -1.35 -10.58 -13.17
C LEU A 16 0.13 -10.43 -13.57
N VAL A 17 0.94 -9.71 -12.80
CA VAL A 17 2.38 -9.62 -13.05
C VAL A 17 3.07 -10.95 -12.81
N GLY A 18 2.77 -11.63 -11.70
CA GLY A 18 3.42 -12.88 -11.30
C GLY A 18 2.98 -14.13 -12.06
N CYS A 19 1.73 -14.18 -12.51
CA CYS A 19 1.19 -15.31 -13.29
C CYS A 19 1.03 -14.97 -14.78
N GLY A 20 0.50 -13.79 -15.12
CA GLY A 20 0.33 -13.35 -16.51
C GLY A 20 1.64 -12.97 -17.18
N GLY A 21 2.52 -12.26 -16.47
CA GLY A 21 3.85 -11.84 -16.96
C GLY A 21 4.69 -13.00 -17.50
N PRO A 22 4.88 -14.12 -16.75
CA PRO A 22 5.62 -15.27 -17.25
C PRO A 22 5.04 -15.94 -18.50
N LEU A 23 3.73 -15.82 -18.75
CA LEU A 23 3.07 -16.43 -19.91
C LEU A 23 3.35 -15.66 -21.21
N ILE A 24 3.54 -14.34 -21.12
CA ILE A 24 3.79 -13.47 -22.28
C ILE A 24 5.28 -13.38 -22.67
N VAL A 25 6.19 -13.99 -21.90
CA VAL A 25 7.64 -13.94 -22.19
C VAL A 25 7.96 -14.71 -23.49
N PRO A 26 8.55 -14.05 -24.50
CA PRO A 26 8.88 -14.67 -25.78
C PRO A 26 9.92 -15.77 -25.62
N LYS A 27 9.94 -16.71 -26.57
CA LYS A 27 10.90 -17.82 -26.58
C LYS A 27 12.30 -17.28 -26.84
N GLY A 28 13.22 -17.56 -25.92
CA GLY A 28 14.62 -17.19 -26.05
C GLY A 28 15.48 -17.96 -25.05
N PRO A 29 16.83 -17.90 -25.17
CA PRO A 29 17.76 -18.64 -24.31
C PRO A 29 17.58 -18.35 -22.82
N ASN A 30 17.23 -17.10 -22.49
CA ASN A 30 17.11 -16.61 -21.11
C ASN A 30 15.66 -16.62 -20.60
N ARG A 31 14.73 -17.31 -21.26
CA ARG A 31 13.31 -17.29 -20.90
C ARG A 31 13.03 -17.72 -19.45
N PRO A 32 13.58 -18.84 -18.94
CA PRO A 32 13.34 -19.25 -17.55
C PRO A 32 13.88 -18.24 -16.53
N LEU A 33 15.01 -17.60 -16.83
CA LEU A 33 15.58 -16.56 -15.98
C LEU A 33 14.64 -15.35 -15.87
N ILE A 34 14.13 -14.85 -17.00
CA ILE A 34 13.18 -13.72 -17.03
C ILE A 34 11.89 -14.08 -16.29
N GLN A 35 11.36 -15.29 -16.49
CA GLN A 35 10.18 -15.77 -15.77
C GLN A 35 10.40 -15.83 -14.25
N LEU A 36 11.58 -16.30 -13.82
CA LEU A 36 11.94 -16.34 -12.41
C LEU A 36 12.07 -14.93 -11.82
N MET A 37 12.69 -14.00 -12.55
CA MET A 37 12.80 -12.61 -12.11
C MET A 37 11.42 -11.97 -11.94
N LEU A 38 10.52 -12.13 -12.92
CA LEU A 38 9.15 -11.63 -12.84
C LEU A 38 8.37 -12.24 -11.65
N ALA A 39 8.44 -13.57 -11.49
CA ALA A 39 7.74 -14.26 -10.41
C ALA A 39 8.26 -13.82 -9.03
N THR A 40 9.57 -13.87 -8.81
CA THR A 40 10.19 -13.52 -7.52
C THR A 40 9.99 -12.05 -7.18
N SER A 41 10.16 -11.13 -8.14
CA SER A 41 9.87 -9.71 -7.93
C SER A 41 8.40 -9.48 -7.56
N SER A 42 7.44 -10.13 -8.25
CA SER A 42 6.02 -9.97 -7.94
C SER A 42 5.68 -10.38 -6.51
N VAL A 43 6.29 -11.48 -6.02
CA VAL A 43 6.08 -11.98 -4.67
C VAL A 43 6.65 -11.01 -3.63
N PHE A 44 7.90 -10.57 -3.78
CA PHE A 44 8.50 -9.66 -2.81
C PHE A 44 7.84 -8.29 -2.79
N CYS A 45 7.47 -7.75 -3.94
CA CYS A 45 6.77 -6.47 -4.01
C CYS A 45 5.37 -6.54 -3.40
N TYR A 46 4.62 -7.62 -3.66
CA TYR A 46 3.31 -7.83 -3.02
C TYR A 46 3.43 -7.99 -1.50
N LEU A 47 4.39 -8.80 -1.02
CA LEU A 47 4.61 -9.00 0.41
C LEU A 47 5.03 -7.69 1.10
N PHE A 48 5.95 -6.93 0.52
CA PHE A 48 6.37 -5.64 1.05
C PHE A 48 5.18 -4.66 1.17
N TRP A 49 4.37 -4.55 0.12
CA TRP A 49 3.18 -3.73 0.13
C TRP A 49 2.15 -4.21 1.16
N LEU A 50 1.90 -5.52 1.23
CA LEU A 50 0.90 -6.10 2.13
C LEU A 50 1.29 -5.89 3.60
N MET A 51 2.57 -6.13 3.95
CA MET A 51 3.05 -5.93 5.31
C MET A 51 2.95 -4.46 5.76
N SER A 52 3.39 -3.53 4.90
CA SER A 52 3.33 -2.09 5.20
C SER A 52 1.90 -1.56 5.30
N SER A 53 0.98 -2.14 4.53
CA SER A 53 -0.45 -1.80 4.58
C SER A 53 -1.14 -2.37 5.82
N MET A 54 -0.90 -3.65 6.16
CA MET A 54 -1.48 -4.29 7.35
C MET A 54 -1.02 -3.64 8.65
N ALA A 55 0.22 -3.15 8.70
CA ALA A 55 0.76 -2.44 9.86
C ALA A 55 -0.05 -1.19 10.25
N GLN A 56 -0.82 -0.62 9.31
CA GLN A 56 -1.57 0.63 9.51
C GLN A 56 -3.08 0.44 9.69
N VAL A 57 -3.60 -0.79 9.56
CA VAL A 57 -5.07 -1.02 9.61
C VAL A 57 -5.65 -0.79 11.02
N ASN A 58 -4.89 -1.11 12.07
CA ASN A 58 -5.27 -0.86 13.46
C ASN A 58 -4.11 -0.19 14.20
N PRO A 59 -3.90 1.12 14.01
CA PRO A 59 -2.78 1.83 14.63
C PRO A 59 -3.01 1.97 16.14
N LEU A 60 -1.98 1.70 16.93
CA LEU A 60 -2.01 1.86 18.38
C LEU A 60 -1.76 3.31 18.82
N PHE A 61 -1.08 4.09 17.97
CA PHE A 61 -0.68 5.46 18.26
C PHE A 61 -0.73 6.31 16.98
N GLY A 62 -1.10 7.57 17.15
CA GLY A 62 -1.11 8.58 16.10
C GLY A 62 0.17 9.42 16.05
N PRO A 63 0.32 10.27 15.01
CA PRO A 63 1.47 11.17 14.90
C PRO A 63 1.37 12.34 15.89
N ILE A 64 2.50 12.71 16.51
CA ILE A 64 2.59 13.82 17.47
C ILE A 64 3.06 15.07 16.72
N LEU A 65 2.18 16.07 16.57
CA LEU A 65 2.45 17.30 15.81
C LEU A 65 2.50 18.55 16.71
N HIS A 66 3.33 19.51 16.31
CA HIS A 66 3.35 20.84 16.93
C HIS A 66 2.12 21.65 16.53
N ARG A 67 1.67 22.56 17.41
CA ARG A 67 0.43 23.33 17.23
C ARG A 67 0.42 24.14 15.93
N ASP A 68 1.55 24.68 15.51
CA ASP A 68 1.66 25.44 14.26
C ASP A 68 1.50 24.55 13.03
N THR A 69 2.08 23.34 13.04
CA THR A 69 1.89 22.34 11.99
C THR A 69 0.43 21.92 11.89
N ILE A 70 -0.27 21.76 13.02
CA ILE A 70 -1.70 21.44 13.04
C ILE A 70 -2.53 22.54 12.38
N ARG A 71 -2.25 23.83 12.68
CA ARG A 71 -2.95 24.96 12.07
C ARG A 71 -2.76 25.02 10.56
N ILE A 72 -1.55 24.75 10.08
CA ILE A 72 -1.25 24.69 8.64
C ILE A 72 -2.02 23.52 8.02
N LEU A 73 -1.98 22.34 8.62
CA LEU A 73 -2.69 21.15 8.11
C LEU A 73 -4.19 21.39 7.99
N GLN A 74 -4.80 22.05 8.98
CA GLN A 74 -6.23 22.40 8.99
C GLN A 74 -6.61 23.40 7.89
N ARG A 75 -5.67 24.26 7.47
CA ARG A 75 -5.88 25.24 6.41
C ARG A 75 -5.74 24.62 5.02
N GLU A 76 -4.76 23.74 4.85
CA GLU A 76 -4.41 23.18 3.53
C GLU A 76 -5.22 21.92 3.19
N TRP A 77 -5.65 21.14 4.18
CA TRP A 77 -6.50 19.96 3.98
C TRP A 77 -7.88 20.16 4.61
N GLU A 78 -8.94 20.09 3.79
CA GLU A 78 -10.33 20.23 4.26
C GLU A 78 -10.69 19.13 5.28
N VAL A 79 -11.15 19.58 6.44
CA VAL A 79 -11.11 18.89 7.73
C VAL A 79 -12.25 17.88 7.92
N SER A 80 -12.47 16.96 6.97
CA SER A 80 -13.17 15.71 7.34
C SER A 80 -12.27 14.80 8.19
N PHE A 81 -10.94 15.01 8.15
CA PHE A 81 -9.93 14.17 8.78
C PHE A 81 -9.44 14.68 10.15
N ALA A 82 -9.40 16.00 10.39
CA ALA A 82 -8.88 16.52 11.66
C ALA A 82 -9.83 16.34 12.85
N LEU A 83 -11.14 16.16 12.62
CA LEU A 83 -12.09 15.74 13.67
C LEU A 83 -11.74 14.36 14.25
N GLN A 84 -11.21 13.46 13.42
CA GLN A 84 -10.85 12.10 13.81
C GLN A 84 -9.56 12.06 14.66
N ILE A 85 -8.66 13.01 14.46
CA ILE A 85 -7.46 13.21 15.28
C ILE A 85 -7.82 13.80 16.65
N ILE A 86 -8.76 14.75 16.69
CA ILE A 86 -9.21 15.38 17.93
C ILE A 86 -9.96 14.37 18.83
N SER A 87 -10.79 13.48 18.26
CA SER A 87 -11.46 12.42 19.05
C SER A 87 -10.49 11.40 19.65
N PHE A 88 -9.34 11.16 19.02
CA PHE A 88 -8.33 10.22 19.51
C PHE A 88 -7.44 10.81 20.62
N LEU A 89 -7.38 12.15 20.73
CA LEU A 89 -6.67 12.87 21.79
C LEU A 89 -7.58 13.24 22.98
N ALA A 90 -8.90 13.08 22.83
CA ALA A 90 -9.90 13.40 23.86
C ALA A 90 -10.26 12.21 24.77
N ASN A 91 -9.54 11.09 24.67
CA ASN A 91 -9.68 9.90 25.52
C ASN A 91 -8.34 9.53 26.14
#